data_AF-A0A7X9F9C4-F1
#
_entry.id   AF-A0A7X9F9C4-F1
#
_cell.length_a   1.000
_cell.length_b   1.000
_cell.length_c   1.000
_cell.angle_alpha   90.00
_cell.angle_beta   90.00
_cell.angle_gamma   90.00
#
_symmetry.space_group_name_H-M   'P 1'
#
loop_
_entity.id
_entity.type
_entity.pdbx_description
1 polymer ?
#
loop_
_entity_poly.entity_id
_entity_poly.type
_entity_poly.pdbx_seq_one_letter_code
_entity_poly.pdbx_strand_id
1 'polypeptide(L)'
;MSTAGKKVICLFFQVHQPFRLKRYRFFDLGHDHYYYDDYTNESILRKVAERCYLPANKLILDLVNKNKGKFKVAFSLSGILIDQLRLYAPEVLDSFRKLAETGNVEFLAETQAHSLASLKSRNEFEKQVNNHVQLVREFIGYDPQSFRNTEMIYSDQLGSWVADMGFKALLTEGAKHILGWKSPNFLYCNTINPRLKVLLRNFVLSDDIAFRFSNRSWNEW
;
A
#
# COMPACT_ATOMS: atom_id res chain seq x y z
N MET A 1 30.67 -18.44 -15.38
CA MET A 1 30.69 -18.14 -13.94
C MET A 1 29.71 -17.01 -13.69
N SER A 2 28.55 -17.31 -13.10
CA SER A 2 27.52 -16.32 -12.77
C SER A 2 28.09 -15.42 -11.67
N THR A 3 28.38 -14.16 -11.97
CA THR A 3 28.53 -13.13 -10.93
C THR A 3 27.24 -13.16 -10.13
N ALA A 4 27.28 -13.63 -8.88
CA ALA A 4 26.13 -13.65 -8.01
C ALA A 4 25.63 -12.20 -7.89
N GLY A 5 24.57 -11.87 -8.63
CA GLY A 5 24.00 -10.53 -8.64
C GLY A 5 23.63 -10.14 -7.22
N LYS A 6 23.85 -8.87 -6.89
CA LYS A 6 23.47 -8.32 -5.58
C LYS A 6 21.96 -8.59 -5.38
N LYS A 7 21.65 -9.46 -4.41
CA LYS A 7 20.26 -9.75 -4.04
C LYS A 7 19.68 -8.51 -3.35
N VAL A 8 18.48 -8.12 -3.74
CA VAL A 8 17.74 -6.98 -3.19
C VAL A 8 16.45 -7.51 -2.57
N ILE A 9 16.13 -7.04 -1.36
CA ILE A 9 14.87 -7.32 -0.68
C ILE A 9 14.03 -6.04 -0.76
N CYS A 10 12.84 -6.13 -1.33
CA CYS A 10 11.89 -5.03 -1.40
C CYS A 10 10.87 -5.19 -0.27
N LEU A 11 11.05 -4.43 0.81
CA LEU A 11 10.07 -4.38 1.89
C LEU A 11 8.94 -3.42 1.51
N PHE A 12 7.71 -3.94 1.52
CA PHE A 12 6.51 -3.21 1.18
C PHE A 12 5.47 -3.37 2.30
N PHE A 13 4.92 -2.25 2.76
CA PHE A 13 3.91 -2.21 3.82
C PHE A 13 2.62 -1.58 3.31
N GLN A 14 1.51 -2.31 3.42
CA GLN A 14 0.19 -1.78 3.13
C GLN A 14 -0.43 -1.22 4.42
N VAL A 15 -0.94 0.01 4.34
CA VAL A 15 -1.60 0.68 5.46
C VAL A 15 -2.99 1.11 4.99
N HIS A 16 -4.00 0.45 5.55
CA HIS A 16 -5.40 0.67 5.20
C HIS A 16 -6.27 0.54 6.45
N GLN A 17 -7.22 1.46 6.59
CA GLN A 17 -8.32 1.40 7.55
C GLN A 17 -9.56 1.95 6.85
N PRO A 18 -10.71 1.26 6.84
CA PRO A 18 -11.95 1.81 6.31
C PRO A 18 -12.67 2.67 7.36
N PHE A 19 -13.51 3.62 6.91
CA PHE A 19 -14.52 4.22 7.78
C PHE A 19 -15.59 3.19 8.12
N ARG A 20 -15.88 3.05 9.41
CA ARG A 20 -16.97 2.24 9.94
C ARG A 20 -18.26 3.03 9.89
N LEU A 21 -19.31 2.35 9.49
CA LEU A 21 -20.65 2.90 9.46
C LEU A 21 -21.32 2.69 10.82
N LYS A 22 -22.13 3.66 11.24
CA LYS A 22 -22.99 3.49 12.41
C LYS A 22 -24.08 2.46 12.11
N ARG A 23 -24.70 1.93 13.16
CA ARG A 23 -25.88 1.09 13.00
C ARG A 23 -27.01 1.94 12.40
N TYR A 24 -27.33 1.68 11.14
CA TYR A 24 -28.38 2.38 10.39
C TYR A 24 -29.62 1.49 10.28
N ARG A 25 -30.74 1.93 10.85
CA ARG A 25 -31.99 1.17 10.94
C ARG A 25 -33.01 1.69 9.93
N PHE A 26 -34.05 0.89 9.69
CA PHE A 26 -35.16 1.26 8.81
C PHE A 26 -35.79 2.61 9.20
N PHE A 27 -35.92 2.91 10.49
CA PHE A 27 -36.48 4.17 10.98
C PHE A 27 -35.60 5.40 10.73
N ASP A 28 -34.32 5.20 10.40
CA ASP A 28 -33.39 6.29 10.11
C ASP A 28 -33.50 6.76 8.64
N LEU A 29 -34.17 5.96 7.78
CA LEU A 29 -34.36 6.25 6.36
C LEU A 29 -35.15 7.56 6.15
N GLY A 30 -34.57 8.48 5.37
CA GLY A 30 -35.20 9.77 5.04
C GLY A 30 -35.10 10.84 6.13
N HIS A 31 -34.53 10.50 7.29
CA HIS A 31 -34.38 11.42 8.43
C HIS A 31 -32.91 11.66 8.78
N ASP A 32 -32.06 10.64 8.66
CA ASP A 32 -30.65 10.70 9.02
C ASP A 32 -29.77 10.37 7.81
N HIS A 33 -28.95 11.34 7.40
CA HIS A 33 -28.04 11.21 6.26
C HIS A 33 -26.57 11.07 6.69
N TYR A 34 -26.30 10.97 7.99
CA TYR A 34 -24.96 10.76 8.52
C TYR A 34 -24.71 9.28 8.76
N TYR A 35 -23.81 8.66 8.00
CA TYR A 35 -23.64 7.20 8.03
C TYR A 35 -22.46 6.71 8.87
N TYR A 36 -21.58 7.58 9.35
CA TYR A 36 -20.33 7.18 10.00
C TYR A 36 -20.46 7.04 11.51
N ASP A 37 -19.67 6.12 12.08
CA ASP A 37 -19.47 6.00 13.52
C ASP A 37 -18.15 6.69 13.91
N ASP A 38 -18.22 8.00 14.16
CA ASP A 38 -17.04 8.83 14.42
C ASP A 38 -16.28 8.40 15.65
N TYR A 39 -17.00 8.05 16.72
CA TYR A 39 -16.39 7.60 17.96
C TYR A 39 -15.59 6.31 17.73
N THR A 40 -16.17 5.32 17.05
CA THR A 40 -15.48 4.06 16.78
C THR A 40 -14.32 4.27 15.79
N ASN A 41 -14.50 5.12 14.77
CA ASN A 41 -13.44 5.45 13.82
C ASN A 41 -12.25 6.14 14.49
N GLU A 42 -12.49 7.19 15.27
CA GLU A 42 -11.45 7.90 16.01
C GLU A 42 -10.76 6.99 17.02
N SER A 43 -11.53 6.28 17.85
CA SER A 43 -11.00 5.42 18.92
C SER A 43 -10.08 4.34 18.36
N ILE A 44 -10.50 3.66 17.29
CA ILE A 44 -9.70 2.61 16.66
C ILE A 44 -8.46 3.23 16.00
N LEU A 45 -8.62 4.31 15.24
CA LEU A 45 -7.48 4.90 14.53
C LEU A 45 -6.43 5.41 15.51
N ARG A 46 -6.80 6.11 16.58
CA ARG A 46 -5.87 6.57 17.62
C ARG A 46 -5.12 5.40 18.26
N LYS A 47 -5.84 4.33 18.61
CA LYS A 47 -5.21 3.12 19.16
C LYS A 47 -4.18 2.51 18.20
N VAL A 48 -4.49 2.44 16.90
CA VAL A 48 -3.57 1.90 15.89
C VAL A 48 -2.40 2.87 15.64
N ALA A 49 -2.64 4.19 15.65
CA ALA A 49 -1.61 5.21 15.52
C ALA A 49 -0.53 5.08 16.61
N GLU A 50 -0.96 4.99 17.87
CA GLU A 50 -0.07 4.89 19.03
C GLU A 50 0.69 3.55 19.10
N ARG A 51 0.03 2.44 18.74
CA ARG A 51 0.60 1.08 18.90
C ARG A 51 1.33 0.56 17.67
N CYS A 52 1.05 1.11 16.49
CA CYS A 52 1.57 0.58 15.23
C CYS A 52 2.27 1.67 14.41
N TYR A 53 1.54 2.70 13.95
CA TYR A 53 2.08 3.62 12.94
C TYR A 53 3.23 4.47 13.46
N LEU A 54 3.06 5.15 14.59
CA LEU A 54 4.11 6.02 15.14
C LEU A 54 5.36 5.23 15.57
N PRO A 55 5.25 4.10 16.31
CA PRO A 55 6.42 3.29 16.64
C PRO A 55 7.13 2.72 15.42
N ALA A 56 6.38 2.20 14.44
CA ALA A 56 6.96 1.62 13.22
C ALA A 56 7.67 2.69 12.38
N ASN A 57 7.03 3.86 12.17
CA ASN A 57 7.63 4.94 11.39
C ASN A 57 8.89 5.48 12.06
N LYS A 58 8.90 5.61 13.41
CA LYS A 58 10.11 5.98 14.16
C LYS A 58 11.24 4.97 13.95
N LEU A 59 10.95 3.68 14.11
CA LEU A 59 11.93 2.61 13.91
C LEU A 59 12.50 2.62 12.48
N ILE A 60 11.64 2.78 11.47
CA ILE A 60 12.06 2.84 10.07
C ILE A 60 12.94 4.06 9.82
N LEU A 61 12.58 5.22 10.37
CA LEU A 61 13.40 6.44 10.26
C LEU A 61 14.78 6.24 10.90
N ASP A 62 14.84 5.64 12.09
CA ASP A 62 16.08 5.31 12.79
C ASP A 62 16.94 4.34 11.95
N LEU A 63 16.33 3.33 11.32
CA LEU A 63 17.02 2.40 10.44
C LEU A 63 17.54 3.06 9.17
N VAL A 64 16.78 3.95 8.52
CA VAL A 64 17.21 4.72 7.36
C VAL A 64 18.45 5.56 7.70
N ASN A 65 18.40 6.28 8.82
CA ASN A 65 19.49 7.13 9.29
C ASN A 65 20.74 6.31 9.66
N LYS A 66 20.57 5.26 10.48
CA LYS A 66 21.66 4.37 10.91
C LYS A 66 22.37 3.72 9.72
N ASN A 67 21.63 3.33 8.69
CA ASN A 67 22.17 2.66 7.51
C ASN A 67 22.59 3.64 6.40
N LYS A 68 22.61 4.95 6.66
CA LYS A 68 23.08 5.99 5.72
C LYS A 68 22.44 5.86 4.33
N GLY A 69 21.12 5.66 4.28
CA GLY A 69 20.35 5.53 3.03
C GLY A 69 20.50 4.19 2.27
N LYS A 70 21.20 3.20 2.84
CA LYS A 70 21.25 1.84 2.27
C LYS A 70 19.99 1.02 2.57
N PHE A 71 19.27 1.37 3.63
CA PHE A 71 17.99 0.76 3.99
C PHE A 71 16.86 1.55 3.33
N LYS A 72 16.01 0.87 2.56
CA LYS A 72 14.90 1.46 1.81
C LYS A 72 13.67 0.59 1.95
N VAL A 73 12.51 1.23 2.02
CA VAL A 73 11.21 0.55 2.13
C VAL A 73 10.16 1.29 1.30
N ALA A 74 9.04 0.63 1.04
CA ALA A 74 7.91 1.21 0.35
C ALA A 74 6.60 1.07 1.15
N PHE A 75 5.71 2.04 1.01
CA PHE A 75 4.38 2.03 1.62
C PHE A 75 3.27 2.19 0.57
N SER A 76 2.11 1.57 0.80
CA SER A 76 0.85 1.94 0.17
C SER A 76 -0.09 2.45 1.25
N LEU A 77 -0.47 3.73 1.17
CA LEU A 77 -1.42 4.35 2.08
C LEU A 77 -2.73 4.58 1.34
N SER A 78 -3.82 3.92 1.72
CA SER A 78 -5.09 4.14 1.02
C SER A 78 -5.57 5.59 1.20
N GLY A 79 -6.24 6.16 0.20
CA GLY A 79 -6.74 7.55 0.30
C GLY A 79 -7.68 7.74 1.48
N ILE A 80 -8.54 6.75 1.73
CA ILE A 80 -9.47 6.75 2.87
C ILE A 80 -8.75 6.69 4.24
N LEU A 81 -7.55 6.11 4.30
CA LEU A 81 -6.71 6.18 5.49
C LEU A 81 -6.14 7.59 5.65
N ILE A 82 -5.61 8.19 4.58
CA ILE A 82 -5.10 9.57 4.61
C ILE A 82 -6.19 10.51 5.13
N ASP A 83 -7.42 10.39 4.64
CA ASP A 83 -8.56 11.17 5.10
C ASP A 83 -8.85 10.98 6.60
N GLN A 84 -8.83 9.74 7.11
CA GLN A 84 -8.99 9.50 8.55
C GLN A 84 -7.83 10.05 9.39
N LEU A 85 -6.59 9.93 8.92
CA LEU A 85 -5.43 10.47 9.62
C LEU A 85 -5.52 12.00 9.73
N ARG A 86 -6.00 12.69 8.69
CA ARG A 86 -6.24 14.14 8.74
C ARG A 86 -7.22 14.54 9.85
N LEU A 87 -8.27 13.74 10.03
CA LEU A 87 -9.32 14.01 11.01
C LEU A 87 -8.87 13.67 12.44
N TYR A 88 -8.21 12.53 12.63
CA TYR A 88 -8.09 11.91 13.95
C TYR A 88 -6.64 11.74 14.45
N ALA A 89 -5.64 11.75 13.57
CA ALA A 89 -4.24 11.49 13.93
C ALA A 89 -3.24 12.19 12.97
N PRO A 90 -3.27 13.52 12.85
CA PRO A 90 -2.41 14.27 11.92
C PRO A 90 -0.91 14.05 12.17
N GLU A 91 -0.51 13.76 13.41
CA GLU A 91 0.86 13.42 13.79
C GLU A 91 1.41 12.18 13.06
N VAL A 92 0.53 11.26 12.63
CA VAL A 92 0.93 10.11 11.82
C VAL A 92 1.28 10.55 10.40
N LEU A 93 0.52 11.47 9.80
CA LEU A 93 0.86 12.03 8.49
C LEU A 93 2.21 12.75 8.53
N ASP A 94 2.45 13.52 9.58
CA ASP A 94 3.75 14.18 9.78
C ASP A 94 4.89 13.16 9.88
N SER A 95 4.65 12.01 10.53
CA SER A 95 5.64 10.94 10.60
C SER A 95 5.92 10.29 9.23
N PHE A 96 4.91 10.13 8.37
CA PHE A 96 5.11 9.66 6.99
C PHE A 96 5.80 10.70 6.11
N ARG A 97 5.50 11.99 6.28
CA ARG A 97 6.20 13.08 5.59
C ARG A 97 7.68 13.09 5.91
N LYS A 98 8.04 12.94 7.20
CA LYS A 98 9.44 12.79 7.63
C LYS A 98 10.14 11.60 6.96
N LEU A 99 9.44 10.48 6.78
CA LEU A 99 9.97 9.34 6.04
C LEU A 99 10.18 9.67 4.55
N ALA A 100 9.22 10.35 3.91
CA ALA A 100 9.32 10.78 2.51
C ALA A 100 10.51 11.72 2.29
N GLU A 101 10.71 12.69 3.18
CA GLU A 101 11.80 13.68 3.14
C GLU A 101 13.19 13.04 3.16
N THR A 102 13.33 11.80 3.68
CA THR A 102 14.61 11.09 3.65
C THR A 102 15.06 10.70 2.24
N GLY A 103 14.16 10.65 1.27
CA GLY A 103 14.41 10.13 -0.08
C GLY A 103 14.69 8.61 -0.13
N ASN A 104 14.54 7.89 0.98
CA ASN A 104 14.78 6.45 1.08
C ASN A 104 13.50 5.63 1.30
N VAL A 105 12.35 6.30 1.40
CA VAL A 105 11.03 5.68 1.54
C VAL A 105 10.17 6.08 0.34
N GLU A 106 9.62 5.08 -0.35
CA GLU A 106 8.70 5.26 -1.48
C GLU A 106 7.24 5.14 -1.03
N PHE A 107 6.35 5.94 -1.62
CA PHE A 107 4.91 5.83 -1.43
C PHE A 107 4.25 5.49 -2.77
N LEU A 108 3.55 4.34 -2.80
CA LEU A 108 2.87 3.84 -3.98
C LEU A 108 1.51 4.51 -4.15
N ALA A 109 1.08 4.62 -5.40
CA ALA A 109 -0.29 4.97 -5.73
C ALA A 109 -1.20 3.73 -5.64
N GLU A 110 -2.45 3.97 -5.24
CA GLU A 110 -3.54 3.00 -5.27
C GLU A 110 -4.87 3.72 -5.57
N THR A 111 -6.01 3.06 -5.48
CA THR A 111 -7.31 3.75 -5.60
C THR A 111 -7.64 4.53 -4.33
N GLN A 112 -8.19 5.75 -4.43
CA GLN A 112 -8.54 6.58 -3.28
C GLN A 112 -9.38 5.85 -2.23
N ALA A 113 -10.42 5.13 -2.64
CA ALA A 113 -11.33 4.44 -1.73
C ALA A 113 -10.92 3.00 -1.41
N HIS A 114 -9.71 2.58 -1.78
CA HIS A 114 -9.30 1.16 -1.72
C HIS A 114 -10.34 0.24 -2.41
N SER A 115 -10.86 0.70 -3.56
CA SER A 115 -12.03 0.12 -4.20
C SER A 115 -11.67 -0.93 -5.25
N LEU A 116 -12.68 -1.67 -5.69
CA LEU A 116 -12.59 -2.61 -6.81
C LEU A 116 -12.96 -1.97 -8.16
N ALA A 117 -12.81 -0.64 -8.29
CA ALA A 117 -13.19 0.10 -9.50
C ALA A 117 -12.55 -0.47 -10.78
N SER A 118 -11.31 -0.98 -10.68
CA SER A 118 -10.57 -1.61 -11.78
C SER A 118 -11.27 -2.82 -12.40
N LEU A 119 -12.17 -3.50 -11.65
CA LEU A 119 -12.94 -4.63 -12.15
C LEU A 119 -14.18 -4.24 -12.96
N LYS A 120 -14.59 -2.97 -12.89
CA LYS A 120 -15.88 -2.50 -13.43
C LYS A 120 -15.76 -1.41 -14.46
N SER A 121 -14.92 -0.40 -14.23
CA SER A 121 -14.84 0.77 -15.10
C SER A 121 -13.43 1.35 -15.07
N ARG A 122 -12.78 1.36 -16.24
CA ARG A 122 -11.48 2.02 -16.44
C ARG A 122 -11.55 3.50 -16.04
N ASN A 123 -12.59 4.21 -16.46
CA ASN A 123 -12.73 5.65 -16.18
C ASN A 123 -12.82 5.94 -14.68
N GLU A 124 -13.61 5.16 -13.95
CA GLU A 124 -13.74 5.33 -12.49
C GLU A 124 -12.44 4.93 -11.77
N PHE A 125 -11.78 3.86 -12.24
CA PHE A 125 -10.47 3.46 -11.74
C PHE A 125 -9.44 4.57 -11.91
N GLU A 126 -9.25 5.09 -13.12
CA GLU A 126 -8.28 6.16 -13.40
C GLU A 126 -8.59 7.43 -12.60
N LYS A 127 -9.87 7.80 -12.47
CA LYS A 127 -10.29 8.93 -11.63
C LYS A 127 -9.89 8.72 -10.16
N GLN A 128 -10.17 7.56 -9.58
CA GLN A 128 -9.81 7.29 -8.18
C GLN A 128 -8.30 7.25 -7.95
N VAL A 129 -7.53 6.76 -8.91
CA VAL A 129 -6.06 6.78 -8.78
C VAL A 129 -5.53 8.19 -8.91
N ASN A 130 -6.03 9.00 -9.84
CA ASN A 130 -5.61 10.40 -9.98
C ASN A 130 -5.93 11.22 -8.71
N ASN A 131 -7.11 11.01 -8.11
CA ASN A 131 -7.45 11.63 -6.83
C ASN A 131 -6.50 11.17 -5.70
N HIS A 132 -6.16 9.88 -5.67
CA HIS A 132 -5.22 9.35 -4.69
C HIS A 132 -3.83 9.94 -4.83
N VAL A 133 -3.32 10.05 -6.06
CA VAL A 133 -2.03 10.70 -6.35
C VAL A 133 -2.01 12.15 -5.85
N GLN A 134 -3.10 12.89 -6.04
CA GLN A 134 -3.24 14.25 -5.51
C GLN A 134 -3.17 14.27 -3.97
N LEU A 135 -3.90 13.37 -3.29
CA LEU A 135 -3.85 13.25 -1.82
C LEU A 135 -2.44 12.92 -1.31
N VAL A 136 -1.74 11.98 -1.94
CA VAL A 136 -0.37 11.63 -1.53
C VAL A 136 0.57 12.82 -1.72
N ARG A 137 0.47 13.54 -2.83
CA ARG A 137 1.27 14.76 -3.06
C ARG A 137 0.99 15.82 -2.00
N GLU A 138 -0.28 16.07 -1.70
CA GLU A 138 -0.71 17.10 -0.75
C GLU A 138 -0.27 16.77 0.70
N PHE A 139 -0.58 15.56 1.18
CA PHE A 139 -0.43 15.24 2.60
C PHE A 139 0.92 14.60 2.96
N ILE A 140 1.52 13.86 2.03
CA ILE A 140 2.80 13.16 2.24
C ILE A 140 3.97 13.91 1.58
N GLY A 141 3.71 14.75 0.57
CA GLY A 141 4.77 15.46 -0.16
C GLY A 141 5.54 14.56 -1.13
N TYR A 142 4.93 13.46 -1.59
CA TYR A 142 5.55 12.48 -2.48
C TYR A 142 4.82 12.36 -3.80
N ASP A 143 5.54 12.14 -4.90
CA ASP A 143 4.97 11.89 -6.22
C ASP A 143 5.09 10.40 -6.62
N PRO A 144 4.03 9.58 -6.47
CA PRO A 144 4.10 8.14 -6.70
C PRO A 144 4.57 7.77 -8.10
N GLN A 145 5.55 6.86 -8.18
CA GLN A 145 6.09 6.33 -9.45
C GLN A 145 5.70 4.87 -9.69
N SER A 146 5.29 4.18 -8.63
CA SER A 146 4.92 2.77 -8.60
C SER A 146 3.48 2.63 -8.11
N PHE A 147 2.81 1.58 -8.55
CA PHE A 147 1.39 1.35 -8.30
C PHE A 147 1.14 0.01 -7.60
N ARG A 148 0.14 -0.03 -6.72
CA ARG A 148 -0.42 -1.27 -6.17
C ARG A 148 -1.93 -1.19 -6.27
N ASN A 149 -2.54 -2.11 -7.01
CA ASN A 149 -3.99 -2.18 -7.08
C ASN A 149 -4.56 -2.78 -5.79
N THR A 150 -5.82 -2.46 -5.50
CA THR A 150 -6.61 -3.09 -4.44
C THR A 150 -6.48 -4.61 -4.48
N GLU A 151 -6.17 -5.22 -3.33
CA GLU A 151 -5.93 -6.65 -3.16
C GLU A 151 -4.89 -7.25 -4.12
N MET A 152 -3.96 -6.44 -4.63
CA MET A 152 -2.97 -6.87 -5.62
C MET A 152 -3.62 -7.55 -6.85
N ILE A 153 -4.85 -7.15 -7.18
CA ILE A 153 -5.58 -7.67 -8.35
C ILE A 153 -4.88 -7.20 -9.62
N TYR A 154 -4.64 -8.14 -10.53
CA TYR A 154 -3.93 -7.88 -11.77
C TYR A 154 -4.53 -8.63 -12.96
N SER A 155 -4.49 -7.98 -14.11
CA SER A 155 -4.60 -8.57 -15.43
C SER A 155 -3.66 -7.82 -16.37
N ASP A 156 -3.30 -8.43 -17.50
CA ASP A 156 -2.45 -7.75 -18.49
C ASP A 156 -3.07 -6.44 -18.96
N GLN A 157 -4.41 -6.40 -19.09
CA GLN A 157 -5.15 -5.19 -19.45
C GLN A 157 -5.06 -4.10 -18.39
N LEU A 158 -5.19 -4.46 -17.11
CA LEU A 158 -5.06 -3.52 -15.99
C LEU A 158 -3.65 -2.96 -15.93
N GLY A 159 -2.63 -3.82 -16.11
CA GLY A 159 -1.25 -3.38 -16.22
C GLY A 159 -1.06 -2.37 -17.36
N SER A 160 -1.68 -2.58 -18.52
CA SER A 160 -1.64 -1.59 -19.60
C SER A 160 -2.24 -0.24 -19.20
N TRP A 161 -3.38 -0.22 -18.49
CA TRP A 161 -4.00 1.04 -18.04
C TRP A 161 -3.09 1.79 -17.06
N VAL A 162 -2.51 1.07 -16.10
CA VAL A 162 -1.54 1.63 -15.14
C VAL A 162 -0.32 2.20 -15.88
N ALA A 163 0.14 1.52 -16.94
CA ALA A 163 1.24 2.01 -17.77
C ALA A 163 0.86 3.28 -18.56
N ASP A 164 -0.37 3.37 -19.08
CA ASP A 164 -0.88 4.54 -19.81
C ASP A 164 -0.94 5.79 -18.92
N MET A 165 -1.16 5.59 -17.61
CA MET A 165 -1.13 6.66 -16.61
C MET A 165 0.29 7.11 -16.22
N GLY A 166 1.33 6.46 -16.76
CA GLY A 166 2.73 6.87 -16.56
C GLY A 166 3.46 6.17 -15.42
N PHE A 167 2.85 5.20 -14.73
CA PHE A 167 3.53 4.43 -13.70
C PHE A 167 4.62 3.52 -14.30
N LYS A 168 5.73 3.38 -13.56
CA LYS A 168 6.91 2.62 -14.00
C LYS A 168 6.89 1.17 -13.53
N ALA A 169 6.26 0.92 -12.39
CA ALA A 169 6.16 -0.40 -11.79
C ALA A 169 4.79 -0.65 -11.16
N LEU A 170 4.39 -1.93 -11.12
CA LEU A 170 3.21 -2.40 -10.43
C LEU A 170 3.56 -3.60 -9.54
N LEU A 171 2.99 -3.64 -8.34
CA LEU A 171 3.06 -4.79 -7.43
C LEU A 171 1.79 -5.65 -7.56
N THR A 172 1.97 -6.96 -7.70
CA THR A 172 0.86 -7.94 -7.73
C THR A 172 1.24 -9.25 -7.02
N GLU A 173 0.25 -10.12 -6.82
CA GLU A 173 0.42 -11.40 -6.14
C GLU A 173 1.26 -12.39 -6.95
N GLY A 174 2.18 -13.09 -6.28
CA GLY A 174 3.06 -14.10 -6.88
C GLY A 174 2.59 -15.52 -6.61
N ALA A 175 1.28 -15.76 -6.71
CA ALA A 175 0.69 -17.06 -6.39
C ALA A 175 1.19 -18.17 -7.34
N LYS A 176 1.43 -19.37 -6.79
CA LYS A 176 2.01 -20.50 -7.52
C LYS A 176 1.21 -20.89 -8.77
N HIS A 177 -0.13 -20.84 -8.70
CA HIS A 177 -1.00 -21.17 -9.82
C HIS A 177 -0.93 -20.14 -10.97
N ILE A 178 -0.53 -18.90 -10.68
CA ILE A 178 -0.32 -17.85 -11.69
C ILE A 178 1.05 -18.00 -12.33
N LEU A 179 2.08 -18.30 -11.53
CA LEU A 179 3.46 -18.34 -12.00
C LEU A 179 3.85 -19.66 -12.70
N GLY A 180 3.20 -20.77 -12.36
CA GLY A 180 3.62 -22.08 -12.84
C GLY A 180 5.06 -22.38 -12.43
N TRP A 181 5.97 -22.47 -13.41
CA TRP A 181 7.40 -22.73 -13.19
C TRP A 181 8.24 -21.46 -12.97
N LYS A 182 7.63 -20.27 -13.10
CA LYS A 182 8.30 -18.98 -12.88
C LYS A 182 8.50 -18.70 -11.38
N SER A 183 9.44 -17.82 -11.06
CA SER A 183 9.74 -17.44 -9.66
C SER A 183 9.27 -16.01 -9.38
N PRO A 184 8.66 -15.74 -8.21
CA PRO A 184 8.28 -14.38 -7.82
C PRO A 184 9.49 -13.45 -7.57
N ASN A 185 10.70 -14.01 -7.53
CA ASN A 185 11.93 -13.26 -7.25
C ASN A 185 12.55 -12.60 -8.50
N PHE A 186 11.91 -12.71 -9.67
CA PHE A 186 12.34 -12.01 -10.88
C PHE A 186 11.46 -10.80 -11.18
N LEU A 187 12.05 -9.82 -11.85
CA LEU A 187 11.31 -8.70 -12.39
C LEU A 187 10.67 -9.10 -13.71
N TYR A 188 9.35 -8.96 -13.81
CA TYR A 188 8.59 -9.17 -15.03
C TYR A 188 8.23 -7.83 -15.69
N CYS A 189 7.64 -7.90 -16.87
CA CYS A 189 7.02 -6.76 -17.52
C CYS A 189 5.62 -7.14 -17.98
N ASN A 190 4.75 -6.14 -18.06
CA ASN A 190 3.43 -6.33 -18.62
C ASN A 190 3.55 -6.72 -20.10
N THR A 191 2.73 -7.67 -20.55
CA THR A 191 2.78 -8.23 -21.91
C THR A 191 2.27 -7.26 -22.97
N ILE A 192 1.27 -6.44 -22.64
CA ILE A 192 0.66 -5.45 -23.55
C ILE A 192 1.53 -4.19 -23.64
N ASN A 193 2.06 -3.72 -22.51
CA ASN A 193 2.90 -2.54 -22.41
C ASN A 193 4.19 -2.83 -21.61
N PRO A 194 5.28 -3.30 -22.26
CA PRO A 194 6.52 -3.72 -21.60
C PRO A 194 7.31 -2.64 -20.86
N ARG A 195 6.89 -1.36 -20.99
CA ARG A 195 7.44 -0.25 -20.20
C ARG A 195 7.09 -0.39 -18.72
N LEU A 196 5.94 -0.96 -18.39
CA LEU A 196 5.56 -1.23 -17.02
C LEU A 196 6.24 -2.50 -16.49
N LYS A 197 7.00 -2.34 -15.41
CA LYS A 197 7.59 -3.47 -14.68
C LYS A 197 6.59 -4.06 -13.70
N VAL A 198 6.63 -5.38 -13.53
CA VAL A 198 5.72 -6.13 -12.67
C VAL A 198 6.55 -6.85 -11.62
N LEU A 199 6.36 -6.45 -10.37
CA LEU A 199 6.95 -7.08 -9.19
C LEU A 199 5.92 -8.00 -8.56
N LEU A 200 6.36 -9.21 -8.22
CA LEU A 200 5.51 -10.22 -7.64
C LEU A 200 5.82 -10.38 -6.15
N ARG A 201 4.77 -10.44 -5.34
CA ARG A 201 4.92 -10.79 -3.93
C ARG A 201 5.45 -12.21 -3.82
N ASN A 202 6.51 -12.38 -3.03
CA ASN A 202 6.89 -13.71 -2.54
C ASN A 202 6.00 -14.04 -1.34
N PHE A 203 4.85 -14.69 -1.60
CA PHE A 203 3.83 -14.91 -0.57
C PHE A 203 4.32 -15.80 0.58
N VAL A 204 5.17 -16.79 0.30
CA VAL A 204 5.75 -17.66 1.35
C VAL A 204 6.56 -16.81 2.33
N LEU A 205 7.56 -16.07 1.83
CA LEU A 205 8.41 -15.23 2.67
C LEU A 205 7.61 -14.12 3.37
N SER A 206 6.62 -13.55 2.67
CA SER A 206 5.78 -12.49 3.23
C SER A 206 4.89 -13.02 4.36
N ASP A 207 4.30 -14.21 4.21
CA ASP A 207 3.47 -14.85 5.23
C ASP A 207 4.31 -15.31 6.43
N ASP A 208 5.52 -15.80 6.18
CA ASP A 208 6.49 -16.14 7.24
C ASP A 208 6.78 -14.91 8.11
N ILE A 209 7.08 -13.77 7.48
CA ILE A 209 7.34 -12.52 8.19
C ILE A 209 6.09 -12.01 8.92
N ALA A 210 4.93 -12.02 8.26
CA ALA A 210 3.70 -11.43 8.79
C ALA A 210 3.05 -12.24 9.91
N PHE A 211 3.10 -13.58 9.84
CA PHE A 211 2.33 -14.45 10.72
C PHE A 211 3.20 -15.37 11.60
N ARG A 212 4.42 -15.71 11.17
CA ARG A 212 5.23 -16.77 11.80
C ARG A 212 6.46 -16.26 12.53
N PHE A 213 7.00 -15.11 12.14
CA PHE A 213 8.26 -14.59 12.67
C PHE A 213 8.27 -14.39 14.20
N SER A 214 7.13 -14.02 14.79
CA SER A 214 7.00 -13.89 16.25
C SER A 214 6.70 -15.22 16.96
N ASN A 215 6.40 -16.30 16.22
CA ASN A 215 6.10 -17.61 16.76
C ASN A 215 7.38 -18.45 16.93
N ARG A 216 7.94 -18.47 18.14
CA ARG A 216 9.12 -19.27 18.49
C ARG A 216 8.92 -20.79 18.43
N SER A 217 7.68 -21.27 18.32
CA SER A 217 7.38 -22.70 18.19
C SER A 217 7.30 -23.17 16.73
N TRP A 218 7.44 -22.25 15.76
CA TRP A 218 7.51 -22.58 14.35
C TRP A 218 8.81 -23.36 14.05
N ASN A 219 8.70 -24.42 13.26
CA ASN A 219 9.80 -25.34 12.95
C ASN A 219 10.94 -24.71 12.13
N GLU A 220 10.71 -23.53 11.55
CA GLU A 220 11.70 -22.77 10.78
C GLU A 220 12.10 -21.44 11.45
N TRP A 221 11.86 -21.29 12.77
CA TRP A 221 12.21 -20.08 13.55
C TRP A 221 13.72 -19.84 13.67
#